data_AF-A0A519Z9C2-F1
#
_entry.id   AF-A0A519Z9C2-F1
#
_cell.length_a   1.000
_cell.length_b   1.000
_cell.length_c   1.000
_cell.angle_alpha   90.00
_cell.angle_beta   90.00
_cell.angle_gamma   90.00
#
_symmetry.space_group_name_H-M   'P 1'
#
loop_
_entity.id
_entity.type
_entity.pdbx_description
1 polymer ?
#
loop_
_entity_poly.entity_id
_entity_poly.type
_entity_poly.pdbx_seq_one_letter_code
_entity_poly.pdbx_strand_id
1 'polypeptide(L)'
;MPDASGPRTCWQANGFTEAQAELLRAELALLGLPASRWQLNEVRSAGRWIVYMGRYDNEAQLERKKVELREIGVSFRDVSSNGLAPGLALGTYSNEAAAQQAREEVERRGVRTAKVAQERAESVSFTLRLPGITSAQRAAIDNLGDAMAGKSLRACN
;
A
#
# COMPACT_ATOMS: atom_id res chain seq x y z
N MET A 1 33.88 13.71 -29.15
CA MET A 1 33.13 13.59 -27.87
C MET A 1 32.28 12.34 -28.00
N PRO A 2 32.49 11.28 -27.21
CA PRO A 2 31.69 10.07 -27.35
C PRO A 2 30.28 10.31 -26.81
N ASP A 3 29.33 10.07 -27.70
CA ASP A 3 27.90 10.25 -27.53
C ASP A 3 27.36 9.21 -26.53
N ALA A 4 26.71 9.67 -25.46
CA ALA A 4 26.05 8.84 -24.45
C ALA A 4 24.73 8.24 -24.97
N SER A 5 24.76 7.64 -26.17
CA SER A 5 23.61 7.04 -26.86
C SER A 5 23.70 5.52 -26.85
N GLY A 6 23.67 4.96 -25.65
CA GLY A 6 23.18 3.59 -25.47
C GLY A 6 21.64 3.56 -25.58
N PRO A 7 21.01 2.38 -25.75
CA PRO A 7 19.57 2.27 -25.72
C PRO A 7 19.02 2.87 -24.42
N ARG A 8 18.20 3.91 -24.56
CA ARG A 8 17.55 4.58 -23.44
C ARG A 8 16.34 3.76 -23.03
N THR A 9 16.55 2.86 -22.08
CA THR A 9 15.46 2.05 -21.53
C THR A 9 14.80 2.82 -20.39
N CYS A 10 13.47 2.78 -20.34
CA CYS A 10 12.75 3.30 -19.19
C CYS A 10 12.98 2.36 -17.99
N TRP A 11 13.38 2.91 -16.85
CA TRP A 11 13.53 2.19 -15.60
C TRP A 11 12.62 2.77 -14.54
N GLN A 12 12.14 1.93 -13.63
CA GLN A 12 11.37 2.36 -12.47
C GLN A 12 11.70 1.53 -11.24
N ALA A 13 11.64 2.14 -10.07
CA ALA A 13 11.68 1.46 -8.79
C ALA A 13 10.58 2.03 -7.89
N ASN A 14 9.94 1.17 -7.11
CA ASN A 14 8.83 1.51 -6.23
C ASN A 14 9.10 1.06 -4.80
N GLY A 15 8.33 1.62 -3.86
CA GLY A 15 8.45 1.26 -2.45
C GLY A 15 9.54 2.02 -1.70
N PHE A 16 9.91 3.21 -2.18
CA PHE A 16 10.76 4.14 -1.43
C PHE A 16 9.93 4.88 -0.37
N THR A 17 10.51 5.21 0.77
CA THR A 17 9.90 6.15 1.73
C THR A 17 10.20 7.59 1.34
N GLU A 18 9.55 8.56 2.00
CA GLU A 18 9.81 9.99 1.76
C GLU A 18 11.28 10.36 1.96
N ALA A 19 11.88 9.92 3.06
CA ALA A 19 13.30 10.15 3.34
C ALA A 19 14.22 9.55 2.27
N GLN A 20 13.91 8.35 1.76
CA GLN A 20 14.68 7.73 0.68
C GLN A 20 14.50 8.45 -0.66
N ALA A 21 13.28 8.93 -0.95
CA ALA A 21 13.00 9.70 -2.15
C ALA A 21 13.78 11.03 -2.16
N GLU A 22 13.91 11.70 -1.01
CA GLU A 22 14.72 12.91 -0.88
C GLU A 22 16.22 12.62 -1.02
N LEU A 23 16.71 11.52 -0.44
CA LEU A 23 18.10 11.06 -0.62
C LEU A 23 18.39 10.76 -2.10
N LEU A 24 17.53 10.00 -2.77
CA LEU A 24 17.63 9.72 -4.20
C LEU A 24 17.65 11.00 -5.03
N ARG A 25 16.80 11.98 -4.72
CA ARG A 25 16.82 13.29 -5.38
C ARG A 25 18.19 13.97 -5.24
N ALA A 26 18.75 13.97 -4.02
CA ALA A 26 20.03 14.60 -3.75
C ALA A 26 21.18 13.89 -4.50
N GLU A 27 21.19 12.56 -4.50
CA GLU A 27 22.22 11.77 -5.20
C GLU A 27 22.09 11.86 -6.73
N LEU A 28 20.87 11.86 -7.27
CA LEU A 28 20.63 12.09 -8.70
C LEU A 28 21.11 13.48 -9.13
N ALA A 29 20.90 14.50 -8.28
CA ALA A 29 21.42 15.84 -8.52
C ALA A 29 22.96 15.88 -8.47
N LEU A 30 23.59 15.17 -7.53
CA LEU A 30 25.06 15.02 -7.45
C LEU A 30 25.64 14.31 -8.68
N LEU A 31 24.90 13.35 -9.25
CA LEU A 31 25.25 12.67 -10.50
C LEU A 31 25.03 13.55 -11.75
N GLY A 32 24.52 14.78 -11.59
CA GLY A 32 24.26 15.70 -12.69
C GLY A 32 23.07 15.30 -13.57
N LEU A 33 22.16 14.46 -13.06
CA LEU A 33 20.93 14.10 -13.76
C LEU A 33 19.88 15.22 -13.60
N PRO A 34 19.50 15.91 -14.68
CA PRO A 34 18.47 16.93 -14.61
C PRO A 34 17.14 16.31 -14.20
N ALA A 35 16.32 17.04 -13.44
CA ALA A 35 14.99 16.58 -13.01
C ALA A 35 14.06 16.20 -14.18
N SER A 36 14.37 16.60 -15.41
CA SER A 36 13.66 16.17 -16.62
C SER A 36 13.93 14.70 -17.00
N ARG A 37 14.98 14.07 -16.45
CA ARG A 37 15.40 12.68 -16.73
C ARG A 37 14.91 11.68 -15.69
N TRP A 38 14.31 12.12 -14.59
CA TRP A 38 13.76 11.28 -13.54
C TRP A 38 12.49 11.89 -12.94
N GLN A 39 11.56 11.07 -12.49
CA GLN A 39 10.31 11.50 -11.88
C GLN A 39 10.08 10.72 -10.59
N LEU A 40 9.87 11.43 -9.48
CA LEU A 40 9.42 10.83 -8.23
C LEU A 40 7.91 11.01 -8.15
N ASN A 41 7.18 9.93 -8.36
CA ASN A 41 5.74 9.89 -8.17
C ASN A 41 5.46 9.37 -6.76
N GLU A 42 4.88 10.22 -5.94
CA GLU A 42 4.33 9.78 -4.66
C GLU A 42 3.09 8.93 -4.92
N VAL A 43 3.12 7.70 -4.42
CA VAL A 43 2.04 6.73 -4.48
C VAL A 43 1.55 6.53 -3.05
N ARG A 44 0.51 7.27 -2.70
CA ARG A 44 -0.24 7.03 -1.46
C ARG A 44 -1.09 5.78 -1.67
N SER A 45 -0.71 4.70 -1.01
CA SER A 45 -1.59 3.55 -0.85
C SER A 45 -2.58 3.90 0.23
N ALA A 46 -3.82 4.20 -0.17
CA ALA A 46 -4.90 4.50 0.76
C ALA A 46 -4.99 3.42 1.83
N GLY A 47 -5.01 3.86 3.09
CA GLY A 47 -5.26 2.98 4.21
C GLY A 47 -6.62 2.33 4.04
N ARG A 48 -6.66 1.01 4.06
CA ARG A 48 -7.92 0.27 4.00
C ARG A 48 -8.28 -0.17 5.40
N TRP A 49 -9.38 0.38 5.87
CA TRP A 49 -10.00 0.06 7.14
C TRP A 49 -11.10 -0.95 6.89
N ILE A 50 -11.25 -1.88 7.81
CA ILE A 50 -12.36 -2.82 7.80
C ILE A 50 -13.06 -2.77 9.12
N VAL A 51 -14.38 -2.74 9.08
CA VAL A 51 -15.17 -3.07 10.25
C VAL A 51 -15.27 -4.58 10.24
N TYR A 52 -14.62 -5.24 11.17
CA TYR A 52 -14.62 -6.69 11.30
C TYR A 52 -15.10 -7.09 12.67
N MET A 53 -15.80 -8.21 12.75
CA MET A 53 -16.05 -8.91 14.00
C MET A 53 -15.31 -10.23 13.93
N GLY A 54 -14.29 -10.37 14.77
CA GLY A 54 -13.36 -11.48 14.65
C GLY A 54 -12.62 -11.70 15.95
N ARG A 55 -13.14 -12.66 16.71
CA ARG A 55 -12.40 -13.71 17.41
C ARG A 55 -13.47 -14.70 17.88
N TYR A 56 -14.11 -15.35 16.90
CA TYR A 56 -15.09 -16.38 17.24
C TYR A 56 -14.35 -17.62 17.67
N ASP A 57 -14.57 -18.03 18.92
CA ASP A 57 -13.96 -19.22 19.49
C ASP A 57 -14.49 -20.51 18.81
N ASN A 58 -15.67 -20.43 18.19
CA ASN A 58 -16.37 -21.56 17.58
C ASN A 58 -17.03 -21.18 16.24
N GLU A 59 -16.96 -22.09 15.26
CA GLU A 59 -17.58 -21.94 13.94
C GLU A 59 -19.11 -21.78 14.01
N ALA A 60 -19.75 -22.46 14.98
CA ALA A 60 -21.19 -22.33 15.24
C ALA A 60 -21.61 -20.91 15.67
N GLN A 61 -20.77 -20.19 16.42
CA GLN A 61 -21.02 -18.78 16.77
C GLN A 61 -20.91 -17.88 15.54
N LEU A 62 -19.94 -18.18 14.67
CA LEU A 62 -19.72 -17.46 13.42
C LEU A 62 -20.91 -17.63 12.47
N GLU A 63 -21.44 -18.86 12.31
CA GLU A 63 -22.63 -19.12 11.49
C GLU A 63 -23.88 -18.44 12.04
N ARG A 64 -24.14 -18.53 13.36
CA ARG A 64 -25.28 -17.85 13.97
C ARG A 64 -25.22 -16.33 13.77
N LYS A 65 -24.01 -15.75 13.90
CA LYS A 65 -23.82 -14.33 13.66
C LYS A 65 -23.97 -13.94 12.18
N LYS A 66 -23.55 -14.79 11.23
CA LYS A 66 -23.84 -14.58 9.79
C LYS A 66 -25.34 -14.53 9.52
N VAL A 67 -26.10 -15.43 10.13
CA VAL A 67 -27.57 -15.45 9.98
C VAL A 67 -28.15 -14.17 10.57
N GLU A 68 -27.78 -13.80 11.79
CA GLU A 68 -28.26 -12.59 12.45
C GLU A 68 -27.94 -11.32 11.63
N LEU A 69 -26.73 -11.21 11.09
CA LEU A 69 -26.33 -10.13 10.19
C LEU A 69 -27.17 -10.07 8.91
N ARG A 70 -27.48 -11.24 8.33
CA ARG A 70 -28.34 -11.34 7.16
C ARG A 70 -29.77 -10.90 7.48
N GLU A 71 -30.29 -11.25 8.66
CA GLU A 71 -31.64 -10.88 9.10
C GLU A 71 -31.78 -9.37 9.35
N ILE A 72 -30.76 -8.72 9.91
CA ILE A 72 -30.74 -7.26 10.08
C ILE A 72 -30.34 -6.49 8.81
N GLY A 73 -30.11 -7.19 7.69
CA GLY A 73 -29.75 -6.61 6.40
C GLY A 73 -28.35 -5.99 6.35
N VAL A 74 -27.46 -6.38 7.26
CA VAL A 74 -26.07 -5.90 7.27
C VAL A 74 -25.25 -6.76 6.30
N SER A 75 -24.59 -6.10 5.35
CA SER A 75 -23.67 -6.75 4.43
C SER A 75 -22.45 -7.27 5.18
N PHE A 76 -22.01 -8.50 4.86
CA PHE A 76 -20.81 -9.09 5.43
C PHE A 76 -20.01 -9.84 4.38
N ARG A 77 -18.71 -9.96 4.64
CA ARG A 77 -17.71 -10.64 3.82
C ARG A 77 -16.81 -11.47 4.73
N ASP A 78 -16.50 -12.69 4.31
CA ASP A 78 -15.52 -13.55 4.96
C ASP A 78 -14.11 -12.93 4.90
N VAL A 79 -13.46 -12.83 6.05
CA VAL A 79 -12.05 -12.41 6.15
C VAL A 79 -11.23 -13.65 6.45
N SER A 80 -10.53 -14.15 5.42
CA SER A 80 -9.54 -15.23 5.54
C SER A 80 -8.10 -14.70 5.60
N SER A 81 -7.90 -13.38 5.74
CA SER A 81 -6.57 -12.77 5.78
C SER A 81 -5.81 -13.16 7.05
N ASN A 82 -4.59 -13.65 6.84
CA ASN A 82 -3.67 -14.24 7.83
C ASN A 82 -3.33 -13.22 8.94
N GLY A 83 -4.06 -13.26 10.06
CA GLY A 83 -3.90 -12.37 11.21
C GLY A 83 -5.21 -11.92 11.87
N LEU A 84 -6.34 -12.00 11.14
CA LEU A 84 -7.68 -11.58 11.61
C LEU A 84 -8.74 -12.70 11.50
N ALA A 85 -8.32 -13.87 11.02
CA ALA A 85 -9.15 -15.06 10.97
C ALA A 85 -9.19 -15.78 12.34
N PRO A 86 -10.34 -16.35 12.74
CA PRO A 86 -11.64 -16.36 12.06
C PRO A 86 -12.46 -15.08 12.34
N GLY A 87 -12.87 -14.37 11.27
CA GLY A 87 -13.63 -13.12 11.38
C GLY A 87 -14.49 -12.80 10.16
N LEU A 88 -15.46 -11.91 10.37
CA LEU A 88 -16.40 -11.41 9.36
C LEU A 88 -16.23 -9.91 9.22
N ALA A 89 -15.90 -9.43 8.02
CA ALA A 89 -15.88 -8.01 7.70
C ALA A 89 -17.29 -7.55 7.33
N LEU A 90 -17.81 -6.58 8.06
CA LEU A 90 -19.09 -5.92 7.82
C LEU A 90 -18.97 -4.81 6.75
N GLY A 91 -17.75 -4.37 6.45
CA GLY A 91 -17.49 -3.38 5.42
C GLY A 91 -16.02 -3.05 5.30
N THR A 92 -15.63 -2.57 4.12
CA THR A 92 -14.30 -1.99 3.85
C THR A 92 -14.49 -0.49 3.64
N TYR A 93 -13.65 0.31 4.27
CA TYR A 93 -13.69 1.76 4.28
C TYR A 93 -12.30 2.31 3.99
N SER A 94 -12.23 3.44 3.31
CA SER A 94 -10.95 4.10 3.00
C SER A 94 -10.44 4.99 4.14
N ASN A 95 -11.25 5.21 5.19
CA ASN A 95 -10.94 6.12 6.31
C ASN A 95 -11.30 5.47 7.65
N GLU A 96 -10.49 5.74 8.68
CA GLU A 96 -10.75 5.28 10.05
C GLU A 96 -12.08 5.83 10.57
N ALA A 97 -12.32 7.13 10.39
CA ALA A 97 -13.55 7.79 10.84
C ALA A 97 -14.81 7.17 10.21
N ALA A 98 -14.75 6.81 8.91
CA ALA A 98 -15.86 6.14 8.24
C ALA A 98 -16.06 4.71 8.77
N ALA A 99 -14.98 3.98 9.04
CA ALA A 99 -15.06 2.66 9.67
C ALA A 99 -15.60 2.74 11.11
N GLN A 100 -15.23 3.77 11.87
CA GLN A 100 -15.67 3.95 13.25
C GLN A 100 -17.15 4.30 13.33
N GLN A 101 -17.63 5.21 12.46
CA GLN A 101 -19.06 5.49 12.34
C GLN A 101 -19.85 4.25 11.91
N ALA A 102 -19.35 3.50 10.93
CA ALA A 102 -19.98 2.27 10.50
C ALA A 102 -20.02 1.22 11.63
N ARG A 103 -18.96 1.11 12.44
CA ARG A 103 -18.93 0.26 13.64
C ARG A 103 -20.02 0.68 14.62
N GLU A 104 -20.14 1.97 14.94
CA GLU A 104 -21.17 2.45 15.85
C GLU A 104 -22.58 2.20 15.31
N GLU A 105 -22.78 2.33 14.00
CA GLU A 105 -24.06 2.07 13.36
C GLU A 105 -24.45 0.59 13.43
N VAL A 106 -23.50 -0.33 13.15
CA VAL A 106 -23.77 -1.78 13.31
C VAL A 106 -23.93 -2.17 14.78
N GLU A 107 -23.22 -1.52 15.72
CA GLU A 107 -23.43 -1.72 17.15
C GLU A 107 -24.84 -1.31 17.59
N ARG A 108 -25.35 -0.18 17.06
CA ARG A 108 -26.74 0.28 17.29
C ARG A 108 -27.77 -0.66 16.67
N ARG A 109 -27.44 -1.32 15.55
CA ARG A 109 -28.27 -2.36 14.91
C ARG A 109 -28.21 -3.72 15.64
N GLY A 110 -27.42 -3.84 16.72
CA GLY A 110 -27.34 -5.03 17.57
C GLY A 110 -26.01 -5.78 17.52
N VAL A 111 -25.06 -5.36 16.67
CA VAL A 111 -23.76 -6.03 16.47
C VAL A 111 -22.69 -5.44 17.38
N ARG A 112 -22.80 -5.73 18.68
CA ARG A 112 -21.86 -5.26 19.73
C ARG A 112 -20.43 -5.81 19.62
N THR A 113 -20.21 -6.74 18.69
CA THR A 113 -18.93 -7.45 18.49
C THR A 113 -18.10 -6.87 17.35
N ALA A 114 -18.57 -5.80 16.70
CA ALA A 114 -17.85 -5.13 15.63
C ALA A 114 -16.66 -4.34 16.17
N LYS A 115 -15.50 -4.50 15.53
CA LYS A 115 -14.27 -3.76 15.79
C LYS A 115 -13.76 -3.14 14.49
N VAL A 116 -13.09 -2.01 14.63
CA VAL A 116 -12.35 -1.43 13.51
C VAL A 116 -10.95 -2.07 13.50
N ALA A 117 -10.56 -2.65 12.38
CA ALA A 117 -9.17 -3.01 12.11
C ALA A 117 -8.68 -2.31 10.86
N GLN A 118 -7.37 -2.09 10.84
CA GLN A 118 -6.67 -1.65 9.67
C GLN A 118 -6.28 -2.90 8.85
N GLU A 119 -6.96 -3.13 7.72
CA GLU A 119 -6.58 -4.19 6.77
C GLU A 119 -5.27 -3.84 6.07
N ARG A 120 -5.11 -2.56 5.72
CA ARG A 120 -3.90 -2.02 5.13
C ARG A 120 -3.63 -0.66 5.74
N ALA A 121 -2.48 -0.47 6.36
CA ALA A 121 -2.07 0.85 6.80
C ALA A 121 -1.92 1.78 5.61
N GLU A 122 -2.34 3.04 5.77
CA GLU A 122 -1.97 4.06 4.80
C GLU A 122 -0.45 4.06 4.71
N SER A 123 0.05 3.84 3.51
CA SER A 123 1.48 3.76 3.26
C SER A 123 1.78 4.70 2.12
N VAL A 124 2.57 5.72 2.41
CA VAL A 124 3.15 6.56 1.37
C VAL A 124 4.37 5.83 0.85
N SER A 125 4.36 5.53 -0.44
CA SER A 125 5.50 4.95 -1.13
C SER A 125 5.82 5.82 -2.34
N PHE A 126 7.10 6.04 -2.60
CA PHE A 126 7.55 6.79 -3.75
C PHE A 126 7.95 5.83 -4.86
N THR A 127 7.61 6.19 -6.08
CA THR A 127 8.01 5.50 -7.30
C THR A 127 8.92 6.41 -8.09
N LEU A 128 10.18 6.02 -8.20
CA LEU A 128 11.16 6.66 -9.06
C LEU A 128 11.01 6.11 -10.47
N ARG A 129 10.78 6.95 -11.47
CA ARG A 129 10.71 6.61 -12.89
C ARG A 129 11.77 7.38 -13.67
N LEU A 130 12.51 6.68 -14.52
CA LEU A 130 13.67 7.14 -15.27
C LEU A 130 13.44 6.80 -16.75
N PRO A 131 12.74 7.65 -17.53
CA PRO A 131 12.29 7.31 -18.88
C PRO A 131 13.41 7.21 -19.94
N GLY A 132 14.66 7.54 -19.62
CA GLY A 132 15.75 7.47 -20.58
C GLY A 132 17.15 7.58 -19.98
N ILE A 133 17.50 6.64 -19.10
CA ILE A 133 18.84 6.50 -18.53
C ILE A 133 19.62 5.38 -19.22
N THR A 134 20.95 5.51 -19.25
CA THR A 134 21.85 4.47 -19.78
C THR A 134 22.10 3.38 -18.73
N SER A 135 22.54 2.20 -19.17
CA SER A 135 22.90 1.09 -18.27
C SER A 135 23.97 1.47 -17.23
N ALA A 136 24.89 2.37 -17.58
CA ALA A 136 25.91 2.88 -16.66
C ALA A 136 25.31 3.78 -15.57
N GLN A 137 24.38 4.68 -15.95
CA GLN A 137 23.67 5.52 -14.98
C GLN A 137 22.75 4.67 -14.08
N ARG A 138 22.08 3.68 -14.66
CA ARG A 138 21.30 2.69 -13.89
C ARG A 138 22.17 1.96 -12.87
N ALA A 139 23.33 1.46 -13.29
CA ALA A 139 24.25 0.76 -12.38
C ALA A 139 24.77 1.70 -11.28
N ALA A 140 25.04 2.97 -11.58
CA ALA A 140 25.41 3.96 -10.57
C ALA A 140 24.28 4.17 -9.55
N ILE A 141 23.03 4.29 -10.01
CA ILE A 141 21.85 4.44 -9.15
C ILE A 141 21.60 3.16 -8.32
N ASP A 142 21.79 1.99 -8.92
CA ASP A 142 21.67 0.69 -8.24
C ASP A 142 22.73 0.48 -7.15
N ASN A 143 23.90 1.08 -7.33
CA ASN A 143 24.96 1.11 -6.34
C ASN A 143 24.81 2.20 -5.26
N LEU A 144 23.75 3.03 -5.27
CA LEU A 144 23.51 4.03 -4.20
C LEU A 144 23.12 3.40 -2.86
N GLY A 145 22.92 2.07 -2.81
CA GLY A 145 22.83 1.31 -1.56
C GLY A 145 21.68 1.76 -0.65
N ASP A 146 22.00 2.61 0.33
CA ASP A 146 21.06 3.13 1.34
C ASP A 146 19.87 3.87 0.70
N ALA A 147 20.11 4.66 -0.34
CA ALA A 147 19.04 5.33 -1.08
C ALA A 147 18.20 4.38 -1.94
N MET A 148 18.77 3.25 -2.35
CA MET A 148 18.03 2.18 -3.00
C MET A 148 17.23 1.35 -1.99
N ALA A 149 17.54 1.40 -0.68
CA ALA A 149 16.86 0.63 0.37
C ALA A 149 16.66 -0.86 0.02
N GLY A 150 17.65 -1.45 -0.66
CA GLY A 150 17.62 -2.82 -1.16
C GLY A 150 16.58 -3.08 -2.28
N LYS A 151 16.01 -2.04 -2.88
CA LYS A 151 15.10 -2.10 -4.04
C LYS A 151 15.92 -2.11 -5.32
N SER A 152 15.46 -2.89 -6.30
CA SER A 152 16.10 -2.99 -7.62
C SER A 152 15.31 -2.21 -8.66
N LEU A 153 16.03 -1.52 -9.55
CA LEU A 153 15.43 -0.88 -10.73
C LEU A 153 14.91 -1.95 -11.69
N ARG A 154 13.63 -1.84 -12.07
CA ARG A 154 12.97 -2.69 -13.08
C ARG A 154 12.75 -1.90 -14.36
N ALA A 155 12.80 -2.56 -15.51
CA ALA A 155 12.44 -1.90 -16.76
C ALA A 155 10.95 -1.52 -16.72
N CYS A 156 10.61 -0.33 -17.21
CA CYS A 156 9.21 0.00 -17.49
C CYS A 156 8.77 -0.88 -18.66
N ASN A 157 7.68 -1.61 -18.48
CA ASN A 157 7.00 -2.29 -19.57
C ASN A 157 5.96 -1.36 -20.19
#